data_AF-A0A843SXK3-F1
#
_entry.id   AF-A0A843SXK3-F1
#
_cell.length_a   1.000
_cell.length_b   1.000
_cell.length_c   1.000
_cell.angle_alpha   90.00
_cell.angle_beta   90.00
_cell.angle_gamma   90.00
#
_symmetry.space_group_name_H-M   'P 1'
#
loop_
_entity.id
_entity.type
_entity.pdbx_description
1 polymer ?
#
loop_
_entity_poly.entity_id
_entity_poly.type
_entity_poly.pdbx_seq_one_letter_code
_entity_poly.pdbx_strand_id
1 'polypeptide(L)'
;MPPGSRDSAPLPSSTTGGGAACCLGPAESGPFFHRPFPRRATAINERTRVNQQIRISPVRVIDPAGEQLGIIPIEKALEAAEELGLDLVEVAPTARPPVCRIMDYGKFRYEEQRKAREARKKQHRVELKEVKMRPGIEDHDFDFKARHARRFLEEGNKVKVTMMFRGRQMAHPEIGRVVLERMVAEVADIGKVESHPMMEARSMTMVLAPLK
;
A
#
# COMPACT_ATOMS: atom_id res chain seq x y z
N MET A 1 36.93 -48.28 43.85
CA MET A 1 36.62 -48.79 42.50
C MET A 1 37.23 -47.86 41.46
N PRO A 2 38.23 -48.29 40.69
CA PRO A 2 38.55 -47.82 39.32
C PRO A 2 38.10 -48.87 38.28
N PRO A 3 38.35 -48.75 36.95
CA PRO A 3 38.87 -47.65 36.11
C PRO A 3 37.75 -47.07 35.18
N GLY A 4 37.92 -46.22 34.15
CA GLY A 4 39.08 -45.62 33.45
C GLY A 4 39.08 -45.95 31.94
N SER A 5 39.56 -45.03 31.07
CA SER A 5 39.47 -45.00 29.58
C SER A 5 38.06 -44.66 29.04
N ARG A 6 37.83 -43.91 27.94
CA ARG A 6 38.54 -43.57 26.69
C ARG A 6 38.12 -42.15 26.19
N ASP A 7 38.60 -41.48 25.14
CA ASP A 7 39.88 -41.35 24.37
C ASP A 7 39.76 -40.01 23.57
N SER A 8 40.78 -39.15 23.41
CA SER A 8 41.66 -38.96 22.21
C SER A 8 40.94 -39.01 20.83
N ALA A 9 41.10 -38.10 19.84
CA ALA A 9 42.01 -36.95 19.63
C ALA A 9 41.40 -35.89 18.64
N PRO A 10 42.09 -35.27 17.64
CA PRO A 10 42.60 -33.90 17.76
C PRO A 10 42.09 -32.87 16.72
N LEU A 11 42.47 -31.60 16.93
CA LEU A 11 42.39 -30.50 15.96
C LEU A 11 43.50 -30.60 14.89
N PRO A 12 43.30 -30.03 13.68
CA PRO A 12 44.38 -29.50 12.86
C PRO A 12 44.27 -27.98 12.65
N SER A 13 45.40 -27.29 12.79
CA SER A 13 45.57 -25.87 12.49
C SER A 13 46.34 -25.65 11.18
N SER A 14 46.02 -24.55 10.49
CA SER A 14 46.94 -23.73 9.66
C SER A 14 47.78 -24.38 8.54
N THR A 15 47.74 -23.80 7.32
CA THR A 15 48.82 -22.89 6.81
C THR A 15 48.68 -22.60 5.30
N THR A 16 48.64 -21.31 4.97
CA THR A 16 49.20 -20.59 3.79
C THR A 16 49.45 -21.30 2.44
N GLY A 17 49.06 -20.64 1.35
CA GLY A 17 49.73 -20.76 0.04
C GLY A 17 48.92 -20.24 -1.15
N GLY A 18 49.38 -19.16 -1.80
CA GLY A 18 48.76 -18.64 -3.02
C GLY A 18 49.32 -19.24 -4.31
N GLY A 19 48.62 -19.06 -5.43
CA GLY A 19 49.10 -19.47 -6.76
C GLY A 19 48.03 -19.23 -7.83
N ALA A 20 48.35 -18.45 -8.87
CA ALA A 20 47.40 -18.09 -9.92
C ALA A 20 47.33 -19.14 -11.03
N ALA A 21 46.14 -19.34 -11.61
CA ALA A 21 45.98 -19.94 -12.93
C ALA A 21 44.72 -19.39 -13.63
N CYS A 22 44.91 -18.57 -14.66
CA CYS A 22 43.85 -18.22 -15.58
C CYS A 22 43.55 -19.40 -16.50
N CYS A 23 42.30 -19.84 -16.59
CA CYS A 23 41.80 -20.63 -17.73
C CYS A 23 40.41 -20.12 -18.11
N LEU A 24 40.29 -19.62 -19.34
CA LEU A 24 39.03 -19.20 -19.95
C LEU A 24 38.19 -20.43 -20.32
N GLY A 25 36.90 -20.41 -19.97
CA GLY A 25 35.89 -21.36 -20.44
C GLY A 25 34.74 -20.60 -21.10
N PRO A 26 34.17 -21.07 -22.23
CA PRO A 26 33.34 -20.24 -23.11
C PRO A 26 31.85 -20.21 -22.71
N ALA A 27 31.12 -19.32 -23.38
CA ALA A 27 29.71 -19.05 -23.13
C ALA A 27 28.79 -20.23 -23.48
N GLU A 28 27.96 -20.65 -22.52
CA GLU A 28 26.79 -21.48 -22.77
C GLU A 28 25.53 -20.60 -22.82
N SER A 29 24.79 -20.72 -23.91
CA SER A 29 23.60 -19.95 -24.21
C SER A 29 22.42 -20.33 -23.30
N GLY A 30 22.13 -19.48 -22.31
CA GLY A 30 20.93 -19.62 -21.47
C GLY A 30 19.63 -19.54 -22.31
N PRO A 31 18.60 -20.33 -21.95
CA PRO A 31 17.37 -20.40 -22.73
C PRO A 31 16.58 -19.09 -22.70
N PHE A 32 15.99 -18.73 -23.84
CA PHE A 32 15.07 -17.60 -23.96
C PHE A 32 13.85 -17.79 -23.04
N PHE A 33 13.90 -17.16 -21.86
CA PHE A 33 12.74 -17.03 -20.99
C PHE A 33 11.73 -16.06 -21.64
N HIS A 34 10.90 -16.60 -22.53
CA HIS A 34 9.69 -15.91 -22.99
C HIS A 34 8.77 -15.71 -21.79
N ARG A 35 8.93 -14.58 -21.09
CA ARG A 35 7.95 -14.09 -20.13
C ARG A 35 6.63 -13.96 -20.87
N PRO A 36 5.59 -14.76 -20.56
CA PRO A 36 4.30 -14.56 -21.19
C PRO A 36 3.82 -13.17 -20.78
N PHE A 37 3.53 -12.31 -21.76
CA PHE A 37 2.91 -11.03 -21.48
C PHE A 37 1.67 -11.28 -20.63
N PRO A 38 1.55 -10.68 -19.43
CA PRO A 38 0.33 -10.81 -18.66
C PRO A 38 -0.78 -10.24 -19.54
N ARG A 39 -1.68 -11.11 -20.02
CA ARG A 39 -2.89 -10.67 -20.71
C ARG A 39 -3.51 -9.64 -19.78
N ARG A 40 -3.63 -8.39 -20.24
CA ARG A 40 -4.33 -7.34 -19.49
C ARG A 40 -5.71 -7.92 -19.17
N ALA A 41 -5.92 -8.33 -17.92
CA ALA A 41 -7.23 -8.65 -17.43
C ALA A 41 -8.01 -7.35 -17.60
N THR A 42 -8.90 -7.33 -18.60
CA THR A 42 -9.86 -6.25 -18.73
C THR A 42 -10.57 -6.19 -17.39
N ALA A 43 -10.44 -5.05 -16.71
CA ALA A 43 -11.18 -4.80 -15.48
C ALA A 43 -12.66 -4.79 -15.87
N ILE A 44 -13.28 -5.97 -15.81
CA ILE A 44 -14.72 -6.17 -15.97
C ILE A 44 -15.34 -5.21 -14.98
N ASN A 45 -16.07 -4.23 -15.50
CA ASN A 45 -16.76 -3.24 -14.68
C ASN A 45 -17.65 -4.05 -13.74
N GLU A 46 -17.30 -4.09 -12.46
CA GLU A 46 -17.89 -4.95 -11.44
C GLU A 46 -19.23 -4.36 -10.97
N ARG A 47 -20.09 -4.13 -11.96
CA ARG A 47 -21.47 -3.68 -11.81
C ARG A 47 -22.30 -4.92 -11.55
N THR A 48 -22.92 -4.95 -10.38
CA THR A 48 -23.92 -5.92 -9.98
C THR A 48 -24.93 -6.11 -11.12
N ARG A 49 -25.12 -7.34 -11.59
CA ARG A 49 -26.08 -7.62 -12.67
C ARG A 49 -27.48 -7.69 -12.08
N VAL A 50 -28.45 -7.19 -12.84
CA VAL A 50 -29.86 -7.16 -12.44
C VAL A 50 -30.78 -7.69 -13.53
N ASN A 51 -31.86 -8.36 -13.12
CA ASN A 51 -32.94 -8.86 -13.95
C ASN A 51 -32.37 -9.61 -15.18
N GLN A 52 -32.76 -9.20 -16.39
CA GLN A 52 -32.34 -9.79 -17.68
C GLN A 52 -30.82 -9.70 -17.98
N GLN A 53 -30.02 -9.00 -17.18
CA GLN A 53 -28.56 -9.01 -17.30
C GLN A 53 -27.94 -10.31 -16.76
N ILE A 54 -28.66 -11.01 -15.88
CA ILE A 54 -28.27 -12.32 -15.37
C ILE A 54 -28.58 -13.34 -16.48
N ARG A 55 -27.59 -14.14 -16.87
CA ARG A 55 -27.70 -15.10 -18.00
C ARG A 55 -27.40 -16.55 -17.61
N ILE A 56 -27.14 -16.79 -16.33
CA ILE A 56 -26.75 -18.10 -15.80
C ILE A 56 -27.98 -18.73 -15.16
N SER A 57 -28.19 -20.02 -15.41
CA SER A 57 -29.24 -20.84 -14.81
C SER A 57 -28.64 -22.23 -14.53
N PRO A 58 -28.99 -22.90 -13.42
CA PRO A 58 -29.90 -22.46 -12.36
C PRO A 58 -29.26 -21.46 -11.39
N VAL A 59 -30.08 -20.72 -10.65
CA VAL A 59 -29.67 -19.73 -9.64
C VAL A 59 -30.20 -20.09 -8.26
N ARG A 60 -29.48 -19.70 -7.20
CA ARG A 60 -29.97 -19.76 -5.82
C ARG A 60 -30.62 -18.43 -5.48
N VAL A 61 -31.88 -18.44 -5.06
CA VAL A 61 -32.66 -17.20 -4.84
C VAL A 61 -32.97 -17.00 -3.37
N ILE A 62 -32.82 -15.75 -2.93
CA ILE A 62 -33.16 -15.28 -1.59
C ILE A 62 -34.26 -14.22 -1.74
N ASP A 63 -35.33 -14.38 -0.98
CA ASP A 63 -36.47 -13.47 -0.90
C ASP A 63 -36.12 -12.15 -0.16
N PRO A 64 -36.83 -11.02 -0.37
CA PRO A 64 -36.69 -9.82 0.47
C PRO A 64 -36.79 -10.08 1.99
N ALA A 65 -37.57 -11.06 2.43
CA ALA A 65 -37.66 -11.46 3.84
C ALA A 65 -36.38 -12.15 4.37
N GLY A 66 -35.46 -12.54 3.47
CA GLY A 66 -34.25 -13.31 3.79
C GLY A 66 -34.43 -14.83 3.72
N GLU A 67 -35.63 -15.30 3.39
CA GLU A 67 -35.92 -16.73 3.18
C GLU A 67 -35.24 -17.24 1.90
N GLN A 68 -34.84 -18.52 1.91
CA GLN A 68 -34.18 -19.15 0.76
C GLN A 68 -35.22 -19.92 -0.05
N LEU A 69 -35.60 -19.39 -1.22
CA LEU A 69 -36.47 -20.05 -2.20
C LEU A 69 -35.81 -21.27 -2.87
N GLY A 70 -34.55 -21.56 -2.52
CA GLY A 70 -33.79 -22.71 -3.00
C GLY A 70 -33.05 -22.44 -4.29
N ILE A 71 -32.88 -23.49 -5.10
CA ILE A 71 -32.24 -23.43 -6.42
C ILE A 71 -33.33 -23.55 -7.46
N ILE A 72 -33.59 -22.47 -8.21
CA ILE A 72 -34.66 -22.38 -9.20
C ILE A 72 -34.10 -21.91 -10.56
N PRO A 73 -34.78 -22.21 -11.69
CA PRO A 73 -34.43 -21.61 -12.97
C PRO A 73 -34.59 -20.08 -12.91
N ILE A 74 -33.79 -19.38 -13.70
CA ILE A 74 -33.81 -17.91 -13.76
C ILE A 74 -35.17 -17.31 -14.13
N GLU A 75 -35.95 -18.00 -14.97
CA GLU A 75 -37.29 -17.57 -15.39
C GLU A 75 -38.21 -17.40 -14.18
N LYS A 76 -38.34 -18.44 -13.33
CA LYS A 76 -39.10 -18.38 -12.07
C LYS A 76 -38.55 -17.35 -11.07
N ALA A 77 -37.25 -17.09 -11.11
CA ALA A 77 -36.63 -16.07 -10.26
C ALA A 77 -36.99 -14.64 -10.71
N LEU A 78 -37.21 -14.43 -12.02
CA LEU A 78 -37.69 -13.17 -12.57
C LEU A 78 -39.19 -13.01 -12.32
N GLU A 79 -40.00 -14.05 -12.56
CA GLU A 79 -41.44 -14.07 -12.24
C GLU A 79 -41.68 -13.68 -10.78
N ALA A 80 -41.00 -14.33 -9.82
CA ALA A 80 -41.13 -14.02 -8.39
C ALA A 80 -40.67 -12.59 -8.02
N ALA A 81 -39.74 -12.00 -8.78
CA ALA A 81 -39.33 -10.61 -8.57
C ALA A 81 -40.38 -9.63 -9.12
N GLU A 82 -40.95 -9.92 -10.30
CA GLU A 82 -42.01 -9.14 -10.94
C GLU A 82 -43.32 -9.18 -10.13
N GLU A 83 -43.71 -10.34 -9.59
CA GLU A 83 -44.87 -10.49 -8.68
C GLU A 83 -44.77 -9.61 -7.43
N LEU A 84 -43.54 -9.41 -6.91
CA LEU A 84 -43.25 -8.57 -5.75
C LEU A 84 -42.98 -7.10 -6.11
N GLY A 85 -42.88 -6.76 -7.40
CA GLY A 85 -42.52 -5.43 -7.88
C GLY A 85 -41.09 -5.00 -7.53
N LEU A 86 -40.16 -5.97 -7.44
CA LEU A 86 -38.76 -5.79 -7.03
C LEU A 86 -37.79 -6.26 -8.13
N ASP A 87 -36.49 -5.95 -7.99
CA ASP A 87 -35.45 -6.43 -8.92
C ASP A 87 -34.83 -7.75 -8.44
N LEU A 88 -34.49 -8.65 -9.36
CA LEU A 88 -33.61 -9.78 -9.12
C LEU A 88 -32.15 -9.34 -9.26
N VAL A 89 -31.42 -9.25 -8.14
CA VAL A 89 -30.04 -8.73 -8.09
C VAL A 89 -29.03 -9.86 -7.85
N GLU A 90 -28.01 -9.99 -8.72
CA GLU A 90 -26.92 -10.97 -8.58
C GLU A 90 -25.90 -10.49 -7.52
N VAL A 91 -26.00 -11.01 -6.28
CA VAL A 91 -25.15 -10.60 -5.15
C VAL A 91 -23.82 -11.36 -5.13
N ALA A 92 -23.81 -12.64 -5.52
CA ALA A 92 -22.60 -13.46 -5.55
C ALA A 92 -22.44 -14.23 -6.88
N PRO A 93 -21.80 -13.62 -7.91
CA PRO A 93 -21.56 -14.26 -9.21
C PRO A 93 -20.49 -15.37 -9.17
N THR A 94 -19.69 -15.43 -8.09
CA THR A 94 -18.61 -16.41 -7.90
C THR A 94 -19.09 -17.75 -7.34
N ALA A 95 -20.31 -17.82 -6.81
CA ALA A 95 -20.90 -19.04 -6.28
C ALA A 95 -21.39 -19.98 -7.41
N ARG A 96 -21.45 -21.28 -7.11
CA ARG A 96 -22.06 -22.30 -7.99
C ARG A 96 -23.13 -23.07 -7.22
N PRO A 97 -24.44 -22.93 -7.53
CA PRO A 97 -25.02 -21.93 -8.44
C PRO A 97 -24.84 -20.48 -7.93
N PRO A 98 -24.95 -19.46 -8.81
CA PRO A 98 -24.86 -18.05 -8.41
C PRO A 98 -25.94 -17.69 -7.41
N VAL A 99 -25.68 -16.71 -6.52
CA VAL A 99 -26.68 -16.25 -5.54
C VAL A 99 -27.29 -14.93 -6.00
N CYS A 100 -28.59 -14.99 -6.26
CA CYS A 100 -29.46 -13.85 -6.54
C CYS A 100 -30.31 -13.54 -5.30
N ARG A 101 -30.62 -12.26 -5.09
CA ARG A 101 -31.59 -11.84 -4.06
C ARG A 101 -32.56 -10.86 -4.68
N ILE A 102 -33.84 -11.04 -4.37
CA ILE A 102 -34.92 -10.14 -4.78
C ILE A 102 -34.89 -8.91 -3.86
N MET A 103 -34.63 -7.72 -4.41
CA MET A 103 -34.58 -6.45 -3.67
C MET A 103 -34.69 -5.23 -4.61
N ASP A 104 -35.02 -4.06 -4.08
CA ASP A 104 -34.90 -2.78 -4.81
C ASP A 104 -33.42 -2.46 -5.12
N TYR A 105 -33.06 -2.49 -6.40
CA TYR A 105 -31.69 -2.20 -6.84
C TYR A 105 -31.28 -0.73 -6.61
N GLY A 106 -32.21 0.21 -6.77
CA GLY A 106 -31.96 1.64 -6.58
C GLY A 106 -31.57 1.95 -5.13
N LYS A 107 -32.34 1.42 -4.17
CA LYS A 107 -32.06 1.53 -2.74
C LYS A 107 -30.76 0.84 -2.37
N PHE A 108 -30.52 -0.38 -2.85
CA PHE A 108 -29.26 -1.11 -2.62
C PHE A 108 -28.05 -0.29 -3.11
N ARG A 109 -28.09 0.25 -4.32
CA ARG A 109 -27.02 1.08 -4.90
C ARG A 109 -26.82 2.41 -4.19
N TYR A 110 -27.88 2.99 -3.63
CA TYR A 110 -27.75 4.18 -2.78
C TYR A 110 -27.05 3.83 -1.46
N GLU A 111 -27.45 2.75 -0.80
CA GLU A 111 -26.83 2.29 0.45
C GLU A 111 -25.36 1.90 0.27
N GLU A 112 -25.02 1.15 -0.78
CA GLU A 112 -23.62 0.84 -1.12
C GLU A 112 -22.80 2.11 -1.32
N GLN A 113 -23.30 3.05 -2.12
CA GLN A 113 -22.60 4.32 -2.37
C GLN A 113 -22.47 5.15 -1.09
N ARG A 114 -23.48 5.15 -0.22
CA ARG A 114 -23.44 5.83 1.08
C ARG A 114 -22.39 5.19 1.98
N LYS A 115 -22.42 3.87 2.17
CA LYS A 115 -21.43 3.10 2.94
C LYS A 115 -20.01 3.31 2.40
N ALA A 116 -19.82 3.28 1.08
CA ALA A 116 -18.53 3.54 0.43
C ALA A 116 -18.05 5.00 0.62
N ARG A 117 -18.95 5.99 0.56
CA ARG A 117 -18.62 7.40 0.85
C ARG A 117 -18.28 7.61 2.32
N GLU A 118 -19.01 7.00 3.23
CA GLU A 118 -18.73 7.04 4.68
C GLU A 118 -17.40 6.36 5.01
N ALA A 119 -17.10 5.20 4.41
CA ALA A 119 -15.80 4.52 4.54
C ALA A 119 -14.66 5.39 4.00
N ARG A 120 -14.80 5.99 2.81
CA ARG A 120 -13.80 6.92 2.23
C ARG A 120 -13.60 8.19 3.07
N LYS A 121 -14.63 8.68 3.76
CA LYS A 121 -14.52 9.81 4.70
C LYS A 121 -13.82 9.41 6.01
N LYS A 122 -14.04 8.19 6.49
CA LYS A 122 -13.39 7.63 7.69
C LYS A 122 -11.94 7.21 7.45
N GLN A 123 -11.59 6.89 6.20
CA GLN A 123 -10.22 6.58 5.82
C GLN A 123 -9.34 7.82 5.96
N HIS A 124 -8.52 7.86 7.01
CA HIS A 124 -7.53 8.91 7.18
C HIS A 124 -6.50 8.82 6.06
N ARG A 125 -6.55 9.77 5.12
CA ARG A 125 -5.59 9.82 4.01
C ARG A 125 -4.29 10.43 4.52
N VAL A 126 -3.28 9.61 4.75
CA VAL A 126 -1.92 10.07 5.00
C VAL A 126 -1.42 10.79 3.74
N GLU A 127 -1.34 12.11 3.80
CA GLU A 127 -0.79 12.94 2.74
C GLU A 127 0.67 13.28 3.02
N LEU A 128 1.44 13.54 1.97
CA LEU A 128 2.79 14.08 2.08
C LEU A 128 2.70 15.61 1.98
N LYS A 129 2.92 16.30 3.09
CA LYS A 129 2.94 17.77 3.17
C LYS A 129 4.37 18.27 2.96
N GLU A 130 4.54 19.28 2.11
CA GLU A 130 5.86 19.89 1.88
C GLU A 130 6.06 21.15 2.73
N VAL A 131 7.15 21.21 3.51
CA VAL A 131 7.56 22.41 4.25
C VAL A 131 8.85 22.94 3.63
N LYS A 132 8.80 24.14 3.05
CA LYS A 132 9.91 24.74 2.30
C LYS A 132 10.64 25.80 3.13
N MET A 133 11.94 25.63 3.28
CA MET A 133 12.83 26.52 4.04
C MET A 133 13.92 27.12 3.15
N ARG A 134 14.59 28.17 3.67
CA ARG A 134 15.72 28.84 3.02
C ARG A 134 16.91 28.89 4.00
N PRO A 135 18.16 28.78 3.51
CA PRO A 135 19.34 29.02 4.33
C PRO A 135 19.40 30.51 4.72
N GLY A 136 19.64 30.79 6.01
CA GLY A 136 19.52 32.14 6.59
C GLY A 136 18.09 32.48 7.02
N ILE A 137 17.38 31.51 7.60
CA ILE A 137 16.08 31.70 8.26
C ILE A 137 16.28 32.37 9.63
N GLU A 138 15.39 33.30 9.99
CA GLU A 138 15.34 33.90 11.33
C GLU A 138 14.62 32.96 12.30
N ASP A 139 15.00 32.94 13.58
CA ASP A 139 14.44 32.01 14.57
C ASP A 139 12.90 32.03 14.62
N HIS A 140 12.28 33.19 14.50
CA HIS A 140 10.81 33.30 14.50
C HIS A 140 10.13 32.58 13.31
N ASP A 141 10.72 32.64 12.12
CA ASP A 141 10.22 31.93 10.92
C ASP A 141 10.54 30.43 10.99
N PHE A 142 11.64 30.04 11.65
CA PHE A 142 11.94 28.66 11.97
C PHE A 142 10.88 28.08 12.92
N ASP A 143 10.61 28.73 14.05
CA ASP A 143 9.63 28.29 15.04
C ASP A 143 8.20 28.22 14.47
N PHE A 144 7.85 29.11 13.54
CA PHE A 144 6.59 29.04 12.81
C PHE A 144 6.52 27.78 11.93
N LYS A 145 7.59 27.43 11.21
CA LYS A 145 7.65 26.25 10.35
C LYS A 145 7.77 24.94 11.14
N ALA A 146 8.51 24.94 12.26
CA ALA A 146 8.58 23.82 13.18
C ALA A 146 7.19 23.49 13.76
N ARG A 147 6.42 24.50 14.20
CA ARG A 147 5.02 24.32 14.62
C ARG A 147 4.11 23.78 13.52
N HIS A 148 4.30 24.18 12.25
CA HIS A 148 3.56 23.59 11.13
C HIS A 148 3.93 22.14 10.85
N ALA A 149 5.23 21.80 10.85
CA ALA A 149 5.69 20.43 10.71
C ALA A 149 5.13 19.55 11.84
N ARG A 150 5.18 20.05 13.08
CA ARG A 150 4.59 19.43 14.27
C ARG A 150 3.09 19.14 14.09
N ARG A 151 2.31 20.16 13.70
CA ARG A 151 0.88 19.99 13.44
C ARG A 151 0.61 18.94 12.37
N PHE A 152 1.36 18.91 11.27
CA PHE A 152 1.16 17.90 10.22
C PHE A 152 1.50 16.47 10.69
N LEU A 153 2.52 16.31 11.53
CA LEU A 153 2.86 15.02 12.15
C LEU A 153 1.81 14.58 13.19
N GLU A 154 1.27 15.52 13.99
CA GLU A 154 0.16 15.26 14.92
C GLU A 154 -1.15 14.91 14.19
N GLU A 155 -1.39 15.50 13.02
CA GLU A 155 -2.44 15.11 12.06
C GLU A 155 -2.14 13.79 11.32
N GLY A 156 -1.05 13.06 11.65
CA GLY A 156 -0.73 11.76 11.04
C GLY A 156 -0.27 11.83 9.58
N ASN A 157 0.16 13.00 9.09
CA ASN A 157 0.69 13.18 7.74
C ASN A 157 2.22 13.05 7.72
N LYS A 158 2.77 12.63 6.57
CA LYS A 158 4.22 12.66 6.36
C LYS A 158 4.66 14.06 5.96
N VAL A 159 5.83 14.51 6.43
CA VAL A 159 6.35 15.85 6.14
C VAL A 159 7.65 15.75 5.33
N LYS A 160 7.62 16.19 4.07
CA LYS A 160 8.84 16.41 3.26
C LYS A 160 9.35 17.82 3.53
N VAL A 161 10.43 17.91 4.28
CA VAL A 161 11.14 19.14 4.56
C VAL A 161 12.11 19.42 3.42
N THR A 162 12.05 20.62 2.84
CA THR A 162 12.84 21.00 1.66
C THR A 162 13.58 22.30 1.90
N MET A 163 14.90 22.24 2.07
CA MET A 163 15.78 23.40 2.13
C MET A 163 16.18 23.82 0.71
N MET A 164 15.83 25.03 0.27
CA MET A 164 16.11 25.50 -1.09
C MET A 164 17.34 26.42 -1.13
N PHE A 165 18.43 25.99 -1.79
CA PHE A 165 19.64 26.81 -1.91
C PHE A 165 19.57 27.80 -3.09
N ARG A 166 20.18 28.97 -2.92
CA ARG A 166 20.37 29.96 -4.00
C ARG A 166 21.83 30.01 -4.45
N GLY A 167 22.11 29.43 -5.63
CA GLY A 167 23.38 29.59 -6.35
C GLY A 167 24.62 29.36 -5.48
N ARG A 168 25.29 30.45 -5.09
CA ARG A 168 26.49 30.46 -4.23
C ARG A 168 26.31 29.65 -2.92
N GLN A 169 25.09 29.55 -2.39
CA GLN A 169 24.79 28.79 -1.17
C GLN A 169 24.88 27.26 -1.34
N MET A 170 24.93 26.74 -2.57
CA MET A 170 25.15 25.30 -2.83
C MET A 170 26.53 24.82 -2.33
N ALA A 171 27.50 25.73 -2.21
CA ALA A 171 28.84 25.42 -1.70
C ALA A 171 28.87 25.15 -0.17
N HIS A 172 27.79 25.46 0.56
CA HIS A 172 27.69 25.25 2.01
C HIS A 172 26.46 24.40 2.37
N PRO A 173 26.44 23.11 1.99
CA PRO A 173 25.35 22.19 2.35
C PRO A 173 25.22 22.03 3.88
N GLU A 174 26.31 22.17 4.63
CA GLU A 174 26.35 22.08 6.10
C GLU A 174 25.37 23.04 6.79
N ILE A 175 25.17 24.25 6.25
CA ILE A 175 24.20 25.21 6.81
C ILE A 175 22.77 24.67 6.70
N GLY A 176 22.45 24.00 5.58
CA GLY A 176 21.16 23.33 5.40
C GLY A 176 21.03 22.13 6.33
N ARG A 177 22.10 21.34 6.48
CA ARG A 177 22.15 20.17 7.36
C ARG A 177 21.88 20.53 8.82
N VAL A 178 22.58 21.52 9.37
CA VAL A 178 22.41 21.97 10.77
C VAL A 178 20.98 22.43 11.05
N VAL A 179 20.34 23.16 10.13
CA VAL A 179 18.94 23.59 10.30
C VAL A 179 17.96 22.42 10.23
N LEU A 180 18.22 21.42 9.37
CA LEU A 180 17.40 20.21 9.34
C LEU A 180 17.58 19.36 10.60
N GLU A 181 18.82 19.20 11.10
CA GLU A 181 19.12 18.49 12.35
C GLU A 181 18.48 19.19 13.56
N ARG A 182 18.52 20.53 13.64
CA ARG A 182 17.74 21.30 14.63
C ARG A 182 16.24 20.98 14.54
N MET A 183 15.68 20.94 13.33
CA MET A 183 14.25 20.64 13.17
C MET A 183 13.89 19.17 13.48
N VAL A 184 14.83 18.22 13.33
CA VAL A 184 14.64 16.85 13.83
C VAL A 184 14.56 16.84 15.36
N ALA A 185 15.41 17.60 16.05
CA ALA A 185 15.39 17.67 17.51
C ALA A 185 14.05 18.23 18.06
N GLU A 186 13.52 19.30 17.44
CA GLU A 186 12.23 19.92 17.80
C GLU A 186 10.99 19.02 17.61
N VAL A 187 11.10 17.97 16.80
CA VAL A 187 9.97 17.06 16.47
C VAL A 187 10.24 15.59 16.85
N ALA A 188 11.32 15.33 17.59
CA ALA A 188 11.72 13.98 17.99
C ALA A 188 10.72 13.30 18.96
N ASP A 189 9.82 14.09 19.57
CA ASP A 189 8.75 13.64 20.46
C ASP A 189 7.52 13.09 19.71
N ILE A 190 7.32 13.50 18.45
CA ILE A 190 6.12 13.20 17.65
C ILE A 190 6.42 12.50 16.32
N GLY A 191 7.66 12.58 15.83
CA GLY A 191 8.04 12.10 14.51
C GLY A 191 9.40 11.42 14.46
N LYS A 192 9.58 10.56 13.46
CA LYS A 192 10.82 9.84 13.16
C LYS A 192 11.31 10.20 11.76
N VAL A 193 12.62 10.29 11.59
CA VAL A 193 13.25 10.42 10.27
C VAL A 193 13.03 9.12 9.49
N GLU A 194 12.32 9.21 8.36
CA GLU A 194 12.14 8.12 7.40
C GLU A 194 13.19 8.18 6.29
N SER A 195 13.48 9.39 5.81
CA SER A 195 14.57 9.66 4.87
C SER A 195 15.49 10.73 5.44
N HIS A 196 16.77 10.39 5.62
CA HIS A 196 17.81 11.33 6.03
C HIS A 196 17.95 12.49 5.02
N PRO A 197 18.55 13.64 5.44
CA PRO A 197 18.82 14.76 4.55
C PRO A 197 19.65 14.34 3.32
N MET A 198 19.06 14.46 2.13
CA MET A 198 19.70 14.13 0.86
C MET A 198 19.67 15.33 -0.09
N MET A 199 20.74 15.51 -0.87
CA MET A 199 20.84 16.59 -1.86
C MET A 199 20.10 16.22 -3.15
N GLU A 200 18.94 16.86 -3.36
CA GLU A 200 18.09 16.76 -4.54
C GLU A 200 18.38 17.99 -5.45
N ALA A 201 19.49 17.90 -6.19
CA ALA A 201 20.05 18.92 -7.10
C ALA A 201 20.29 20.32 -6.49
N ARG A 202 19.24 21.13 -6.35
CA ARG A 202 19.29 22.51 -5.82
C ARG A 202 18.68 22.65 -4.42
N SER A 203 18.19 21.55 -3.86
CA SER A 203 17.59 21.50 -2.53
C SER A 203 18.15 20.35 -1.70
N MET A 204 18.20 20.49 -0.39
CA MET A 204 18.35 19.35 0.52
C MET A 204 16.96 18.95 1.01
N THR A 205 16.59 17.69 0.87
CA THR A 205 15.28 17.17 1.25
C THR A 205 15.39 16.08 2.31
N MET A 206 14.45 16.08 3.25
CA MET A 206 14.36 15.13 4.37
C MET A 206 12.89 14.75 4.54
N VAL A 207 12.60 13.50 4.89
CA VAL A 207 11.21 13.04 5.12
C VAL A 207 11.05 12.58 6.57
N LEU A 208 10.06 13.17 7.23
CA LEU A 208 9.63 12.85 8.58
C LEU A 208 8.30 12.08 8.50
N ALA A 209 8.22 10.97 9.22
CA ALA A 209 7.00 10.20 9.44
C ALA A 209 6.50 10.42 10.87
N PRO A 210 5.18 10.40 11.13
CA PRO A 210 4.65 10.43 12.49
C PRO A 210 5.05 9.15 13.25
N LEU A 211 5.14 9.25 14.58
CA LEU A 211 5.34 8.10 15.48
C LEU A 211 4.04 7.34 15.82
N LYS A 212 2.88 7.89 15.44
CA LYS A 212 1.53 7.34 15.66
C LYS A 212 0.95 6.76 14.37
#